data_AF-A0A1X7SL71-F1
#
_entry.id   AF-A0A1X7SL71-F1
#
_cell.length_a   1.000
_cell.length_b   1.000
_cell.length_c   1.000
_cell.angle_alpha   90.00
_cell.angle_beta   90.00
_cell.angle_gamma   90.00
#
_symmetry.space_group_name_H-M   'P 1'
#
loop_
_entity.id
_entity.type
_entity.pdbx_description
1 polymer ?
#
loop_
_entity_poly.entity_id
_entity_poly.type
_entity_poly.pdbx_seq_one_letter_code
_entity_poly.pdbx_strand_id
1 'polypeptide(L)'
;MDTFDYIGASSELRGGFDWSLHFKWDGFTPAQRAKRKSPIEPIKTPMIAGGLFSINRQRFIETGKYDDQMDIWGGENFEISFRTWMCGGSLEIIPCSRVGHVFRKRHPYVFPGGNAMTYMKNTKRAAEVWMDNYKDYYYSARPSAKGRDMGRYMYDRLIVL
;
A
#
# COMPACT_ATOMS: atom_id res chain seq x y z
N MET A 1 2.37 5.59 24.76
CA MET A 1 2.97 6.51 23.76
C MET A 1 1.90 7.56 23.55
N ASP A 2 1.88 8.55 24.45
CA ASP A 2 0.77 9.51 24.60
C ASP A 2 1.29 10.95 24.78
N THR A 3 2.61 11.14 24.70
CA THR A 3 3.32 12.41 24.96
C THR A 3 3.52 13.27 23.72
N PHE A 4 3.17 12.76 22.52
CA PHE A 4 3.40 13.41 21.22
C PHE A 4 4.87 13.70 20.88
N ASP A 5 5.82 13.04 21.57
CA ASP A 5 7.24 13.17 21.26
C ASP A 5 7.56 12.74 19.82
N TYR A 6 8.40 13.53 19.15
CA TYR A 6 8.93 13.19 17.83
C TYR A 6 10.16 12.30 17.99
N ILE A 7 10.00 11.01 17.69
CA ILE A 7 11.07 10.01 17.81
C ILE A 7 11.47 9.52 16.41
N GLY A 8 12.78 9.43 16.17
CA GLY A 8 13.32 8.94 14.90
C GLY A 8 12.99 7.46 14.65
N ALA A 9 12.47 7.17 13.46
CA ALA A 9 12.29 5.80 12.99
C ALA A 9 13.59 5.21 12.42
N SER A 10 13.73 3.89 12.47
CA SER A 10 14.85 3.15 11.85
C SER A 10 14.95 3.45 10.35
N SER A 11 16.18 3.63 9.85
CA SER A 11 16.47 3.87 8.45
C SER A 11 16.62 2.60 7.61
N GLU A 12 16.51 1.40 8.21
CA GLU A 12 16.70 0.11 7.55
C GLU A 12 15.39 -0.68 7.39
N LEU A 13 14.29 0.03 7.15
CA LEU A 13 12.98 -0.54 6.92
C LEU A 13 12.51 -0.26 5.50
N ARG A 14 11.84 -1.23 4.90
CA ARG A 14 11.07 -1.06 3.66
C ARG A 14 9.65 -1.58 3.86
N GLY A 15 8.72 -1.08 3.06
CA GLY A 15 7.35 -1.56 3.11
C GLY A 15 7.23 -2.93 2.43
N GLY A 16 6.44 -3.79 3.04
CA GLY A 16 6.07 -5.10 2.54
C GLY A 16 4.63 -5.43 2.91
N PHE A 17 4.23 -6.65 2.58
CA PHE A 17 2.88 -7.14 2.89
C PHE A 17 2.86 -8.66 3.01
N ASP A 18 1.83 -9.19 3.65
CA ASP A 18 1.51 -10.63 3.63
C ASP A 18 0.39 -10.96 2.64
N TRP A 19 0.11 -12.24 2.43
CA TRP A 19 -0.93 -12.66 1.50
C TRP A 19 -2.34 -12.15 1.85
N SER A 20 -2.59 -11.74 3.10
CA SER A 20 -3.86 -11.12 3.49
C SER A 20 -3.99 -9.67 3.03
N LEU A 21 -3.00 -9.16 2.28
CA LEU A 21 -2.84 -7.74 1.94
C LEU A 21 -2.85 -6.88 3.20
N HIS A 22 -2.05 -7.26 4.19
CA HIS A 22 -1.75 -6.43 5.36
C HIS A 22 -0.37 -5.81 5.23
N PHE A 23 -0.26 -4.49 5.42
CA PHE A 23 1.00 -3.78 5.30
C PHE A 23 1.89 -4.07 6.51
N LYS A 24 3.19 -4.27 6.26
CA LYS A 24 4.19 -4.46 7.30
C LYS A 24 5.50 -3.75 6.93
N TRP A 25 6.31 -3.48 7.95
CA TRP A 25 7.69 -3.05 7.77
C TRP A 25 8.61 -4.26 7.79
N ASP A 26 9.31 -4.49 6.69
CA ASP A 26 10.35 -5.52 6.61
C ASP A 26 11.73 -4.88 6.80
N GLY A 27 12.50 -5.45 7.73
CA GLY A 27 13.90 -5.10 7.91
C GLY A 27 14.78 -5.57 6.76
N PHE A 28 15.93 -4.94 6.58
CA PHE A 28 16.84 -5.31 5.50
C PHE A 28 17.49 -6.66 5.79
N THR A 29 17.61 -7.48 4.75
CA THR A 29 18.45 -8.68 4.82
C THR A 29 19.93 -8.28 4.90
N PRO A 30 20.82 -9.16 5.42
CA PRO A 30 22.26 -8.88 5.42
C PRO A 30 22.81 -8.52 4.04
N ALA A 31 22.33 -9.19 2.98
CA ALA A 31 22.72 -8.91 1.60
C ALA A 31 22.26 -7.53 1.11
N GLN A 32 21.08 -7.06 1.53
CA GLN A 32 20.61 -5.71 1.20
C GLN A 32 21.43 -4.65 1.92
N ARG A 33 21.75 -4.86 3.20
CA ARG A 33 22.65 -3.96 3.95
C ARG A 33 24.03 -3.86 3.31
N ALA A 34 24.63 -5.00 2.95
CA ALA A 34 25.98 -5.04 2.36
C ALA A 34 26.06 -4.34 0.99
N LYS A 35 24.96 -4.28 0.24
CA LYS A 35 24.90 -3.57 -1.06
C LYS A 35 24.82 -2.06 -0.91
N ARG A 36 24.44 -1.55 0.27
CA ARG A 36 24.31 -0.12 0.50
C ARG A 36 25.68 0.54 0.54
N LYS A 37 25.83 1.61 -0.23
CA LYS A 37 27.04 2.44 -0.23
C LYS A 37 26.91 3.63 0.72
N SER A 38 25.69 4.01 1.07
CA SER A 38 25.43 5.18 1.90
C SER A 38 24.16 5.01 2.74
N PRO A 39 24.15 5.44 4.01
CA PRO A 39 22.94 5.39 4.82
C PRO A 39 21.80 6.24 4.25
N ILE A 40 22.11 7.22 3.39
CA ILE A 40 21.13 8.15 2.81
C ILE A 40 20.71 7.81 1.37
N GLU A 41 21.21 6.72 0.78
CA GLU A 41 20.78 6.35 -0.56
C GLU A 41 19.29 5.97 -0.59
N PRO A 42 18.56 6.30 -1.67
CA PRO A 42 17.17 5.89 -1.87
C PRO A 42 17.00 4.37 -1.70
N ILE A 43 15.92 3.99 -1.02
CA ILE A 43 15.58 2.60 -0.74
C ILE A 43 14.42 2.21 -1.65
N LYS A 44 14.65 1.33 -2.62
CA LYS A 44 13.56 0.72 -3.39
C LYS A 44 12.65 -0.10 -2.47
N THR A 45 11.36 0.20 -2.46
CA THR A 45 10.36 -0.45 -1.61
C THR A 45 9.29 -1.15 -2.45
N PRO A 46 8.95 -2.42 -2.18
CA PRO A 46 7.84 -3.09 -2.86
C PRO A 46 6.49 -2.43 -2.62
N MET A 47 6.30 -1.84 -1.44
CA MET A 47 5.04 -1.28 -0.98
C MET A 47 5.28 0.03 -0.25
N ILE A 48 4.41 1.02 -0.43
CA ILE A 48 4.38 2.21 0.43
C ILE A 48 3.28 2.07 1.48
N ALA A 49 3.42 2.77 2.60
CA ALA A 49 2.36 2.86 3.61
C ALA A 49 1.12 3.62 3.10
N GLY A 50 1.29 4.47 2.08
CA GLY A 50 0.20 5.17 1.36
C GLY A 50 -0.07 6.61 1.82
N GLY A 51 0.01 6.89 3.12
CA GLY A 51 -0.37 8.21 3.65
C GLY A 51 0.60 9.36 3.36
N LEU A 52 1.87 9.07 3.05
CA LEU A 52 2.91 10.07 2.82
C LEU A 52 3.76 9.64 1.62
N PHE A 53 3.65 10.37 0.51
CA PHE A 53 4.49 10.21 -0.67
C PHE A 53 4.42 11.46 -1.55
N SER A 54 5.34 11.58 -2.49
CA SER A 54 5.31 12.60 -3.54
C SER A 54 5.32 11.93 -4.90
N ILE A 55 4.48 12.39 -5.82
CA ILE A 55 4.39 11.90 -7.19
C ILE A 55 4.24 13.08 -8.15
N ASN A 56 4.80 12.96 -9.35
CA ASN A 56 4.53 13.94 -10.41
C ASN A 56 3.02 13.93 -10.76
N ARG A 57 2.40 15.12 -10.79
CA ARG A 57 0.95 15.28 -11.03
C ARG A 57 0.51 14.66 -12.35
N GLN A 58 1.26 14.88 -13.42
CA GLN A 58 0.93 14.37 -14.75
C GLN A 58 0.99 12.84 -14.75
N ARG A 59 2.06 12.26 -14.18
CA ARG A 59 2.18 10.80 -14.01
C ARG A 59 1.02 10.20 -13.18
N PHE A 60 0.60 10.87 -12.11
CA PHE A 60 -0.53 10.42 -11.29
C PHE A 60 -1.85 10.39 -12.08
N ILE A 61 -2.07 11.38 -12.94
CA ILE A 61 -3.26 11.44 -13.80
C ILE A 61 -3.20 10.37 -14.89
N GLU A 62 -2.08 10.27 -15.61
CA GLU A 62 -1.89 9.31 -16.71
C GLU A 62 -1.98 7.85 -16.27
N THR A 63 -1.52 7.56 -15.06
CA THR A 63 -1.64 6.20 -14.49
C THR A 63 -3.04 5.92 -13.91
N GLY A 64 -4.00 6.83 -14.02
CA GLY A 64 -5.40 6.57 -13.62
C GLY A 64 -5.76 7.00 -12.19
N LYS A 65 -5.01 7.90 -11.55
CA LYS A 65 -5.28 8.44 -10.20
C LYS A 65 -5.48 7.32 -9.16
N TYR A 66 -6.44 7.43 -8.24
CA TYR A 66 -6.88 6.34 -7.35
C TYR A 66 -8.16 5.69 -7.88
N ASP A 67 -8.42 4.47 -7.44
CA ASP A 67 -9.71 3.79 -7.58
C ASP A 67 -10.80 4.50 -6.76
N ASP A 68 -11.67 5.21 -7.45
CA ASP A 68 -12.75 6.03 -6.91
C ASP A 68 -13.91 5.20 -6.34
N GLN A 69 -13.90 3.88 -6.54
CA GLN A 69 -14.82 2.95 -5.91
C GLN A 69 -14.28 2.34 -4.61
N MET A 70 -13.06 2.70 -4.18
CA MET A 70 -12.57 2.38 -2.85
C MET A 70 -13.19 3.32 -1.81
N ASP A 71 -13.61 2.74 -0.68
CA ASP A 71 -14.31 3.47 0.37
C ASP A 71 -13.38 3.82 1.53
N ILE A 72 -13.48 5.04 2.05
CA ILE A 72 -12.96 5.52 3.35
C ILE A 72 -11.46 5.30 3.60
N TRP A 73 -11.01 4.06 3.83
CA TRP A 73 -9.65 3.75 4.26
C TRP A 73 -9.21 2.32 3.96
N GLY A 74 -7.96 2.18 3.52
CA GLY A 74 -7.21 0.94 3.40
C GLY A 74 -7.40 0.28 2.05
N GLY A 75 -6.36 -0.36 1.52
CA GLY A 75 -6.39 -0.99 0.21
C GLY A 75 -5.72 -0.15 -0.89
N GLU A 76 -5.85 1.18 -0.82
CA GLU A 76 -5.38 2.11 -1.85
C GLU A 76 -3.85 2.13 -1.98
N ASN A 77 -3.16 1.91 -0.86
CA ASN A 77 -1.71 1.82 -0.82
C ASN A 77 -1.19 0.58 -1.59
N PHE A 78 -1.94 -0.52 -1.60
CA PHE A 78 -1.58 -1.72 -2.37
C PHE A 78 -1.83 -1.51 -3.86
N GLU A 79 -3.00 -1.00 -4.22
CA GLU A 79 -3.38 -0.73 -5.60
C GLU A 79 -2.36 0.19 -6.29
N ILE A 80 -2.06 1.35 -5.70
CA ILE A 80 -1.10 2.29 -6.30
C ILE A 80 0.31 1.71 -6.33
N SER A 81 0.69 0.88 -5.35
CA SER A 81 2.03 0.28 -5.33
C SER A 81 2.20 -0.78 -6.42
N PHE A 82 1.22 -1.67 -6.57
CA PHE A 82 1.22 -2.68 -7.63
C PHE A 82 1.21 -2.02 -9.00
N ARG A 83 0.27 -1.10 -9.23
CA ARG A 83 0.19 -0.34 -10.47
C ARG A 83 1.49 0.38 -10.81
N THR A 84 2.10 1.06 -9.84
CA THR A 84 3.34 1.79 -10.09
C THR A 84 4.46 0.86 -10.57
N TRP A 85 4.66 -0.29 -9.92
CA TRP A 85 5.69 -1.24 -10.33
C TRP A 85 5.37 -1.94 -11.65
N MET A 86 4.11 -2.37 -11.83
CA MET A 86 3.68 -3.15 -13.00
C MET A 86 3.56 -2.30 -14.27
N CYS A 87 3.35 -0.98 -14.13
CA CYS A 87 3.28 -0.03 -15.24
C CYS A 87 4.59 0.76 -15.44
N GLY A 88 5.73 0.18 -15.05
CA GLY A 88 7.08 0.67 -15.39
C GLY A 88 7.64 1.80 -14.51
N GLY A 89 7.02 2.09 -13.36
CA GLY A 89 7.55 3.00 -12.36
C GLY A 89 8.37 2.32 -11.26
N SER A 90 8.72 3.08 -10.24
CA SER A 90 9.37 2.58 -9.02
C SER A 90 8.87 3.33 -7.79
N LEU A 91 9.00 2.69 -6.62
CA LEU A 91 8.68 3.27 -5.33
C LEU A 91 9.94 3.32 -4.48
N GLU A 92 10.18 4.46 -3.84
CA GLU A 92 11.40 4.71 -3.06
C GLU A 92 11.09 5.37 -1.72
N ILE A 93 11.82 4.97 -0.69
CA ILE A 93 11.91 5.69 0.59
C ILE A 93 13.20 6.50 0.56
N ILE A 94 13.09 7.81 0.84
CA ILE A 94 14.21 8.75 0.78
C ILE A 94 14.67 9.05 2.21
N PRO A 95 15.81 8.50 2.71
CA PRO A 95 16.18 8.63 4.13
C PRO A 95 16.45 10.06 4.61
N CYS A 96 16.77 10.98 3.69
CA CYS A 96 16.94 12.41 3.99
C CYS A 96 15.61 13.16 4.16
N SER A 97 14.50 12.62 3.65
CA SER A 97 13.18 13.22 3.82
C SER A 97 12.52 12.62 5.08
N ARG A 98 12.27 13.46 6.09
CA ARG A 98 11.75 13.03 7.39
C ARG A 98 10.44 13.76 7.67
N VAL A 99 9.36 12.98 7.85
CA VAL A 99 8.04 13.50 8.22
C VAL A 99 7.52 12.64 9.37
N GLY A 100 7.11 13.30 10.46
CA GLY A 100 6.50 12.62 11.60
C GLY A 100 5.05 12.27 11.31
N HIS A 101 4.61 11.10 11.78
CA HIS A 101 3.22 10.67 11.69
C HIS A 101 2.72 10.24 13.07
N VAL A 102 1.58 10.77 13.50
CA VAL A 102 0.94 10.36 14.76
C VAL A 102 0.26 9.01 14.53
N PHE A 103 0.94 7.92 14.86
CA PHE A 103 0.36 6.58 14.79
C PHE A 103 -0.76 6.43 15.81
N ARG A 104 -1.94 5.98 15.35
CA ARG A 104 -3.13 5.79 16.19
C ARG A 104 -3.43 4.30 16.30
N LYS A 105 -3.92 3.88 17.48
CA LYS A 105 -4.37 2.50 17.72
C LYS A 105 -5.75 2.20 17.13
N ARG A 106 -6.56 3.24 16.88
CA ARG A 106 -7.95 3.14 16.43
C ARG A 106 -8.25 4.22 15.40
N HIS A 107 -9.13 3.90 14.46
CA HIS A 107 -9.65 4.89 13.52
C HIS A 107 -10.68 5.79 14.21
N PRO A 108 -10.62 7.12 14.03
CA PRO A 108 -11.62 8.04 14.58
C PRO A 108 -12.87 8.17 13.69
N TYR A 109 -12.96 7.40 12.61
CA TYR A 109 -14.00 7.52 11.59
C TYR A 109 -15.10 6.47 11.80
N VAL A 110 -16.30 6.80 11.32
CA VAL A 110 -17.42 5.85 11.24
C VAL A 110 -17.34 5.11 9.91
N PHE A 111 -17.42 3.79 9.95
CA PHE A 111 -17.42 2.93 8.76
C PHE A 111 -18.80 2.31 8.60
N PRO A 112 -19.60 2.68 7.58
CA PRO A 112 -20.83 1.97 7.26
C PRO A 112 -20.52 0.49 7.00
N GLY A 113 -21.11 -0.42 7.79
CA GLY A 113 -20.82 -1.85 7.70
C GLY A 113 -19.52 -2.32 8.36
N GLY A 114 -18.76 -1.43 9.02
CA GLY A 114 -17.56 -1.74 9.80
C GLY A 114 -16.25 -1.66 9.01
N ASN A 115 -15.16 -1.29 9.70
CA ASN A 115 -13.85 -1.07 9.09
C ASN A 115 -13.30 -2.30 8.36
N ALA A 116 -13.52 -3.49 8.90
CA ALA A 116 -13.06 -4.74 8.31
C ALA A 116 -13.72 -5.01 6.95
N MET A 117 -14.99 -4.62 6.80
CA MET A 117 -15.73 -4.78 5.55
C MET A 117 -15.25 -3.80 4.50
N THR A 118 -15.08 -2.53 4.87
CA THR A 118 -14.49 -1.50 4.01
C THR A 118 -13.10 -1.90 3.52
N TYR A 119 -12.22 -2.30 4.45
CA TYR A 119 -10.87 -2.75 4.13
C TYR A 119 -10.88 -3.92 3.16
N MET A 120 -11.72 -4.93 3.43
CA MET A 120 -11.83 -6.12 2.59
C MET A 120 -12.34 -5.81 1.18
N LYS A 121 -13.33 -4.91 1.04
CA LYS A 121 -13.79 -4.46 -0.29
C LYS A 121 -12.63 -3.88 -1.07
N ASN A 122 -11.91 -2.92 -0.49
CA ASN A 122 -10.82 -2.22 -1.16
C ASN A 122 -9.64 -3.14 -1.49
N THR A 123 -9.21 -4.01 -0.56
CA THR A 123 -8.12 -4.96 -0.84
C THR A 123 -8.52 -6.00 -1.88
N LYS A 124 -9.79 -6.41 -1.91
CA LYS A 124 -10.28 -7.32 -2.94
C LYS A 124 -10.24 -6.69 -4.33
N ARG A 125 -10.62 -5.41 -4.46
CA ARG A 125 -10.49 -4.65 -5.72
C ARG A 125 -9.04 -4.59 -6.21
N ALA A 126 -8.10 -4.30 -5.31
CA ALA A 126 -6.67 -4.32 -5.63
C ALA A 126 -6.20 -5.71 -6.10
N ALA A 127 -6.62 -6.78 -5.40
CA ALA A 127 -6.25 -8.15 -5.74
C ALA A 127 -6.79 -8.60 -7.10
N GLU A 128 -8.05 -8.29 -7.40
CA GLU A 128 -8.68 -8.72 -8.65
C GLU A 128 -8.13 -8.04 -9.89
N VAL A 129 -7.63 -6.81 -9.76
CA VAL A 129 -7.03 -6.06 -10.88
C VAL A 129 -5.55 -6.41 -11.07
N TRP A 130 -4.78 -6.54 -9.98
CA TRP A 130 -3.32 -6.53 -10.07
C TRP A 130 -2.61 -7.84 -9.71
N MET A 131 -3.30 -8.81 -9.11
CA MET A 131 -2.63 -10.01 -8.59
C MET A 131 -2.76 -11.24 -9.49
N ASP A 132 -3.44 -11.17 -10.64
CA ASP A 132 -3.66 -12.31 -11.54
C ASP A 132 -4.06 -13.58 -10.76
N ASN A 133 -3.39 -14.71 -10.98
CA ASN A 133 -3.61 -15.96 -10.26
C ASN A 133 -3.12 -15.91 -8.81
N TYR A 134 -2.25 -14.97 -8.43
CA TYR A 134 -1.80 -14.82 -7.04
C TYR A 134 -2.91 -14.33 -6.10
N LYS A 135 -4.04 -13.82 -6.64
CA LYS A 135 -5.22 -13.50 -5.83
C LYS A 135 -5.79 -14.73 -5.09
N ASP A 136 -5.48 -15.94 -5.54
CA ASP A 136 -5.87 -17.17 -4.85
C ASP A 136 -5.22 -17.29 -3.47
N TYR A 137 -3.98 -16.80 -3.30
CA TYR A 137 -3.33 -16.72 -1.99
C TYR A 137 -4.01 -15.68 -1.09
N TYR A 138 -4.45 -14.55 -1.66
CA TYR A 138 -5.25 -13.58 -0.94
C TYR A 138 -6.56 -14.18 -0.45
N TYR A 139 -7.27 -14.90 -1.31
CA TYR A 139 -8.51 -15.57 -0.91
C TYR A 139 -8.29 -16.75 0.03
N SER A 140 -7.12 -17.36 0.04
CA SER A 140 -6.76 -18.39 1.02
C SER A 140 -6.49 -17.76 2.40
N ALA A 141 -5.83 -16.60 2.44
CA ALA A 141 -5.58 -15.85 3.68
C ALA A 141 -6.83 -15.10 4.20
N ARG A 142 -7.74 -14.70 3.31
CA ARG A 142 -9.03 -14.07 3.63
C ARG A 142 -10.21 -14.75 2.91
N PRO A 143 -10.62 -15.96 3.36
CA PRO A 143 -11.73 -16.68 2.72
C PRO A 143 -13.05 -15.90 2.68
N SER A 144 -13.28 -15.04 3.69
CA SER A 144 -14.47 -14.20 3.79
C SER A 144 -14.60 -13.13 2.69
N ALA A 145 -13.55 -12.88 1.91
CA ALA A 145 -13.58 -12.00 0.76
C ALA A 145 -14.20 -12.68 -0.49
N LYS A 146 -14.23 -14.01 -0.55
CA LYS A 146 -14.87 -14.75 -1.65
C LYS A 146 -16.38 -14.45 -1.67
N GLY A 147 -16.95 -14.26 -2.87
CA GLY A 147 -18.39 -14.00 -3.06
C GLY A 147 -18.92 -12.65 -2.57
N ARG A 148 -18.11 -11.83 -1.88
CA ARG A 148 -18.48 -10.46 -1.49
C ARG A 148 -18.58 -9.53 -2.70
N ASP A 149 -19.57 -8.65 -2.71
CA ASP A 149 -19.63 -7.58 -3.70
C ASP A 149 -18.44 -6.61 -3.56
N MET A 150 -17.91 -6.17 -4.70
CA MET A 150 -16.79 -5.22 -4.81
C MET A 150 -17.24 -3.84 -5.29
N GLY A 151 -18.55 -3.64 -5.47
CA GLY A 151 -19.08 -2.50 -6.21
C GLY A 151 -19.02 -2.73 -7.71
N ARG A 152 -19.39 -1.68 -8.47
CA ARG A 152 -19.57 -1.81 -9.91
C ARG A 152 -18.23 -1.91 -10.67
N TYR A 153 -18.34 -2.53 -11.86
CA TYR A 153 -17.41 -2.56 -13.01
C TYR A 153 -15.95 -2.15 -12.73
N MET A 154 -15.03 -3.12 -12.72
CA MET A 154 -13.58 -2.86 -12.73
C MET A 154 -13.02 -2.62 -14.14
N TYR A 155 -13.86 -2.57 -15.18
CA TYR A 155 -13.42 -2.43 -16.58
C TYR A 155 -12.52 -1.22 -16.80
N ASP A 156 -12.84 -0.07 -16.19
CA ASP A 156 -12.02 1.14 -16.29
C ASP A 156 -10.63 0.97 -15.65
N ARG A 157 -10.45 -0.01 -14.75
CA ARG A 157 -9.17 -0.37 -14.13
C ARG A 157 -8.42 -1.46 -14.88
N LEU A 158 -9.13 -2.30 -15.65
CA LEU A 158 -8.53 -3.37 -16.46
C LEU A 158 -7.93 -2.86 -17.78
N ILE A 159 -8.28 -1.64 -18.21
CA ILE A 159 -7.89 -1.06 -19.52
C ILE A 159 -6.62 -0.19 -19.42
N VAL A 160 -6.05 0.03 -18.23
CA VAL A 160 -4.90 0.95 -18.04
C VAL A 160 -3.54 0.31 -18.42
N LEU A 161 -3.52 -0.54 -19.46
CA LEU A 161 -2.30 -1.11 -20.05
C LEU A 161 -2.08 -0.58 -21.47
#